data_AF-A0A182H0Y3-F1
#
_entry.id   AF-A0A182H0Y3-F1
#
_cell.length_a   1.000
_cell.length_b   1.000
_cell.length_c   1.000
_cell.angle_alpha   90.00
_cell.angle_beta   90.00
_cell.angle_gamma   90.00
#
_symmetry.space_group_name_H-M   'P 1'
#
loop_
_entity.id
_entity.type
_entity.pdbx_description
1 polymer ?
#
loop_
_entity_poly.entity_id
_entity_poly.type
_entity_poly.pdbx_seq_one_letter_code
_entity_poly.pdbx_strand_id
1 'polypeptide(L)'
;MVDKPKIDLGSEEIVNPSPTISKGTDCSSPPHVVYLTETFYISSKKNTVFEVRLTDKGLSLKKQTNGSTKEQTIPLKDIIGCRCLRSKRKGKGSSACACTSISGTAQLKVVEENSGQEDESDVSAYLYIYAYILKRNRRGGFRERTTITLRFRSFDKYEDNNKEAQKWRAAIKYLVAGETSIKPTYHPKETRKMLVVLNPKSGSGKAREMFQQRVAPVLAEAEISYDLHITKKPDWAREFVRNRDIYLWRGIVVVGGDGIFYEVLNGLFEREDWQTAIDELAIGIIPCGSGNGLAKTIAHLYE
;
A
#
# COMPACT_ATOMS: atom_id res chain seq x y z
N MET A 1 10.49 23.58 -24.81
CA MET A 1 9.04 23.29 -24.77
C MET A 1 8.83 22.34 -23.60
N VAL A 2 8.41 22.87 -22.45
CA VAL A 2 8.42 22.13 -21.17
C VAL A 2 7.39 21.00 -21.23
N ASP A 3 7.87 19.77 -21.06
CA ASP A 3 7.08 18.55 -21.21
C ASP A 3 6.39 18.25 -19.86
N LYS A 4 5.06 18.38 -19.81
CA LYS A 4 4.29 18.44 -18.56
C LYS A 4 4.21 17.08 -17.83
N PRO A 5 4.00 17.07 -16.48
CA PRO A 5 3.86 15.84 -15.69
C PRO A 5 2.67 14.98 -16.14
N LYS A 6 2.81 13.64 -16.09
CA LYS A 6 1.84 12.69 -16.68
C LYS A 6 1.30 11.69 -15.65
N ILE A 7 0.14 11.10 -15.88
CA ILE A 7 -0.35 9.95 -15.10
C ILE A 7 -0.40 8.74 -16.01
N ASP A 8 0.16 7.61 -15.56
CA ASP A 8 -0.03 6.31 -16.18
C ASP A 8 -0.91 5.44 -15.25
N LEU A 9 -2.18 5.34 -15.60
CA LEU A 9 -3.08 4.36 -14.99
C LEU A 9 -2.91 3.08 -15.82
N GLY A 10 -2.29 2.06 -15.21
CA GLY A 10 -2.31 0.71 -15.76
C GLY A 10 -3.75 0.34 -16.13
N SER A 11 -3.93 -0.19 -17.34
CA SER A 11 -5.21 -0.49 -17.99
C SER A 11 -6.31 -1.05 -17.07
N GLU A 12 -7.39 -0.26 -16.92
CA GLU A 12 -8.85 -0.54 -16.76
C GLU A 12 -9.30 -1.57 -15.68
N GLU A 13 -10.29 -1.36 -14.80
CA GLU A 13 -11.53 -0.56 -14.81
C GLU A 13 -11.79 0.15 -13.45
N ILE A 14 -12.25 1.41 -13.48
CA ILE A 14 -12.94 2.01 -12.33
C ILE A 14 -14.35 1.43 -12.30
N VAL A 15 -14.60 0.50 -11.38
CA VAL A 15 -15.95 -0.04 -11.10
C VAL A 15 -16.78 1.07 -10.47
N ASN A 16 -17.85 1.47 -11.16
CA ASN A 16 -18.84 2.42 -10.67
C ASN A 16 -19.55 1.87 -9.42
N PRO A 17 -19.60 2.58 -8.29
CA PRO A 17 -20.62 2.33 -7.28
C PRO A 17 -21.98 2.81 -7.81
N SER A 18 -23.03 2.00 -7.60
CA SER A 18 -24.40 2.27 -8.03
C SER A 18 -24.97 3.55 -7.39
N PRO A 19 -25.81 4.32 -8.11
CA PRO A 19 -26.42 5.53 -7.57
C PRO A 19 -27.53 5.15 -6.57
N THR A 20 -27.37 5.57 -5.31
CA THR A 20 -28.49 5.61 -4.37
C THR A 20 -28.98 7.05 -4.35
N ILE A 21 -30.21 7.26 -4.82
CA ILE A 21 -30.89 8.56 -4.76
C ILE A 21 -31.42 8.74 -3.34
N SER A 22 -30.98 9.77 -2.64
CA SER A 22 -31.80 10.46 -1.64
C SER A 22 -31.48 11.94 -1.63
N LYS A 23 -32.53 12.72 -1.35
CA LYS A 23 -32.70 14.15 -1.63
C LYS A 23 -31.87 15.04 -0.71
N GLY A 24 -31.66 16.26 -1.20
CA GLY A 24 -30.75 17.27 -0.67
C GLY A 24 -30.96 17.70 0.77
N THR A 25 -29.86 18.16 1.34
CA THR A 25 -29.77 19.33 2.22
C THR A 25 -28.37 19.88 2.06
N ASP A 26 -28.30 21.15 1.65
CA ASP A 26 -27.08 21.93 1.53
C ASP A 26 -26.52 22.16 2.93
N CYS A 27 -25.47 21.42 3.28
CA CYS A 27 -24.70 21.60 4.52
C CYS A 27 -23.25 21.78 4.09
N SER A 28 -22.81 23.03 4.02
CA SER A 28 -21.44 23.42 3.74
C SER A 28 -20.50 22.87 4.83
N SER A 29 -19.97 21.67 4.63
CA SER A 29 -18.85 21.14 5.39
C SER A 29 -17.67 22.13 5.29
N PRO A 30 -16.90 22.37 6.37
CA PRO A 30 -15.73 23.23 6.30
C PRO A 30 -14.81 22.75 5.17
N PRO A 31 -14.17 23.68 4.42
CA PRO A 31 -13.31 23.31 3.31
C PRO A 31 -12.18 22.41 3.81
N HIS A 32 -12.05 21.24 3.19
CA HIS A 32 -10.99 20.28 3.49
C HIS A 32 -9.62 20.94 3.35
N VAL A 33 -8.73 20.67 4.30
CA VAL A 33 -7.36 21.17 4.24
C VAL A 33 -6.67 20.52 3.05
N VAL A 34 -6.26 21.33 2.07
CA VAL A 34 -5.51 20.89 0.91
C VAL A 34 -4.03 21.13 1.19
N TYR A 35 -3.25 20.05 1.24
CA TYR A 35 -1.82 20.10 1.55
C TYR A 35 -0.95 20.26 0.30
N LEU A 36 -1.30 19.53 -0.77
CA LEU A 36 -0.61 19.59 -2.06
C LEU A 36 -1.62 19.56 -3.18
N THR A 37 -1.32 20.24 -4.28
CA THR A 37 -2.12 20.21 -5.51
C THR A 37 -1.21 20.31 -6.71
N GLU A 38 -1.43 19.47 -7.71
CA GLU A 38 -0.71 19.51 -8.98
C GLU A 38 -1.59 18.99 -10.12
N THR A 39 -1.32 19.46 -11.33
CA THR A 39 -2.05 19.08 -12.54
C THR A 39 -1.23 18.12 -13.40
N PHE A 40 -1.78 16.93 -13.67
CA PHE A 40 -1.16 15.90 -14.47
C PHE A 40 -1.94 15.62 -15.76
N TYR A 41 -1.22 15.19 -16.80
CA TYR A 41 -1.78 14.94 -18.13
C TYR A 41 -1.72 13.44 -18.49
N ILE A 42 -2.76 12.90 -19.12
CA ILE A 42 -2.71 11.49 -19.60
C ILE A 42 -1.97 11.43 -20.94
N SER A 43 -1.00 10.51 -21.07
CA SER A 43 -0.26 10.26 -22.31
C SER A 43 -1.12 9.62 -23.42
N SER A 44 -2.11 8.78 -23.06
CA SER A 44 -2.87 7.95 -24.00
C SER A 44 -4.14 8.60 -24.57
N LYS A 45 -4.68 9.67 -23.97
CA LYS A 45 -5.94 10.31 -24.40
C LYS A 45 -5.76 11.82 -24.52
N LYS A 46 -5.84 12.34 -25.76
CA LYS A 46 -5.79 13.78 -26.04
C LYS A 46 -6.87 14.50 -25.21
N ASN A 47 -6.50 15.63 -24.61
CA ASN A 47 -7.41 16.54 -23.89
C ASN A 47 -8.01 16.03 -22.56
N THR A 48 -7.36 15.07 -21.89
CA THR A 48 -7.73 14.69 -20.52
C THR A 48 -6.69 15.18 -19.52
N VAL A 49 -7.15 15.90 -18.50
CA VAL A 49 -6.33 16.47 -17.43
C VAL A 49 -6.83 15.95 -16.09
N PHE A 50 -5.90 15.64 -15.19
CA PHE A 50 -6.20 15.33 -13.79
C PHE A 50 -5.63 16.43 -12.90
N GLU A 51 -6.51 17.09 -12.16
CA GLU A 51 -6.11 17.88 -11.01
C GLU A 51 -6.06 16.94 -9.80
N VAL A 52 -4.87 16.72 -9.25
CA VAL A 52 -4.63 15.83 -8.12
C VAL A 52 -4.44 16.68 -6.88
N ARG A 53 -5.19 16.40 -5.81
CA ARG A 53 -5.09 17.09 -4.53
C ARG A 53 -4.87 16.09 -3.41
N LEU A 54 -3.89 16.37 -2.56
CA LEU A 54 -3.72 15.67 -1.30
C LEU A 54 -4.41 16.45 -0.19
N THR A 55 -5.39 15.85 0.45
CA THR A 55 -6.19 16.47 1.52
C THR A 55 -6.12 15.67 2.81
N ASP A 56 -6.66 16.23 3.89
CA ASP A 56 -6.89 15.55 5.17
C ASP A 56 -7.76 14.28 5.05
N LYS A 57 -8.57 14.14 4.00
CA LYS A 57 -9.37 12.95 3.73
C LYS A 57 -8.68 11.90 2.88
N GLY A 58 -7.77 12.30 2.00
CA GLY A 58 -7.18 11.38 1.03
C GLY A 58 -6.59 12.03 -0.21
N LEU A 59 -6.38 11.21 -1.23
CA LEU A 59 -5.91 11.64 -2.54
C LEU A 59 -7.12 11.84 -3.46
N SER A 60 -7.48 13.10 -3.74
CA SER A 60 -8.51 13.44 -4.72
C SER A 60 -7.93 13.52 -6.13
N LEU A 61 -8.58 12.83 -7.06
CA LEU A 61 -8.28 12.76 -8.48
C LEU A 61 -9.47 13.35 -9.24
N LYS A 62 -9.35 14.62 -9.66
CA LYS A 62 -10.38 15.32 -10.42
C LYS A 62 -10.03 15.29 -11.91
N LYS A 63 -10.72 14.42 -12.63
CA LYS A 63 -10.62 14.27 -14.09
C LYS A 63 -11.45 15.33 -14.79
N GLN A 64 -10.83 16.05 -15.71
CA GLN A 64 -11.50 16.96 -16.63
C GLN A 64 -11.37 16.42 -18.06
N THR A 65 -12.50 16.27 -18.75
CA THR A 65 -12.56 15.80 -20.14
C THR A 65 -13.69 16.52 -20.88
N ASN A 66 -13.34 17.35 -21.87
CA ASN A 66 -14.27 18.03 -22.78
C ASN A 66 -15.51 18.62 -22.08
N GLY A 67 -15.30 19.37 -20.99
CA GLY A 67 -16.36 20.03 -20.20
C GLY A 67 -17.02 19.18 -19.11
N SER A 68 -16.83 17.86 -19.12
CA SER A 68 -17.25 16.98 -18.02
C SER A 68 -16.17 16.89 -16.93
N THR A 69 -16.61 16.96 -15.67
CA THR A 69 -15.73 16.82 -14.50
C THR A 69 -16.18 15.62 -13.69
N LYS A 70 -15.25 14.73 -13.37
CA LYS A 70 -15.46 13.61 -12.43
C LYS A 70 -14.39 13.65 -11.36
N GLU A 71 -14.79 13.56 -10.11
CA GLU A 71 -13.87 13.54 -8.97
C GLU A 71 -13.98 12.19 -8.25
N GLN A 72 -12.83 11.61 -7.94
CA GLN A 72 -12.71 10.40 -7.14
C GLN A 72 -11.69 10.66 -6.02
N THR A 73 -12.07 10.39 -4.79
CA THR A 73 -11.14 10.46 -3.65
C THR A 73 -10.79 9.07 -3.17
N ILE A 74 -9.49 8.80 -3.03
CA ILE A 74 -8.96 7.60 -2.39
C ILE A 74 -8.71 7.95 -0.92
N PRO A 75 -9.46 7.37 0.03
CA PRO A 75 -9.32 7.69 1.45
C PRO A 75 -7.91 7.39 1.97
N LEU A 76 -7.39 8.20 2.90
CA LEU A 76 -6.08 7.94 3.55
C LEU A 76 -6.00 6.53 4.15
N LYS A 77 -7.08 6.06 4.78
CA LYS A 77 -7.18 4.72 5.39
C LYS A 77 -7.03 3.56 4.41
N ASP A 78 -7.21 3.80 3.11
CA ASP A 78 -7.06 2.80 2.08
C ASP A 78 -5.67 2.83 1.44
N ILE A 79 -4.89 3.90 1.65
CA ILE A 79 -3.50 4.03 1.19
C ILE A 79 -2.58 3.34 2.19
N ILE A 80 -1.82 2.35 1.73
CA ILE A 80 -0.93 1.57 2.60
C ILE A 80 0.53 2.01 2.51
N GLY A 81 0.92 2.63 1.38
CA GLY A 81 2.30 3.09 1.18
C GLY A 81 2.53 3.73 -0.18
N CYS A 82 3.75 4.22 -0.40
CA CYS A 82 4.11 4.92 -1.62
C CYS A 82 5.62 4.99 -1.82
N ARG A 83 6.08 4.85 -3.07
CA ARG A 83 7.50 4.78 -3.42
C ARG A 83 7.84 5.69 -4.62
N CYS A 84 8.93 6.44 -4.50
CA CYS A 84 9.50 7.19 -5.62
C CYS A 84 10.49 6.29 -6.37
N LEU A 85 10.35 6.20 -7.69
CA LEU A 85 11.16 5.32 -8.54
C LEU A 85 11.58 6.04 -9.83
N ARG A 86 12.57 5.46 -10.53
CA ARG A 86 13.07 5.91 -11.83
C ARG A 86 12.81 4.85 -12.92
N SER A 87 12.68 5.30 -14.17
CA SER A 87 12.49 4.42 -15.33
C SER A 87 13.66 3.44 -15.52
N LYS A 88 13.36 2.23 -16.02
CA LYS A 88 14.34 1.20 -16.34
C LYS A 88 14.84 1.30 -17.77
N ARG A 89 16.16 1.22 -17.96
CA ARG A 89 16.80 1.17 -19.27
C ARG A 89 16.31 -0.05 -20.04
N LYS A 90 15.78 0.14 -21.25
CA LYS A 90 15.51 -0.97 -22.17
C LYS A 90 16.84 -1.56 -22.65
N GLY A 91 17.08 -2.84 -22.40
CA GLY A 91 18.29 -3.52 -22.86
C GLY A 91 18.44 -3.47 -24.39
N LYS A 92 19.66 -3.18 -24.87
CA LYS A 92 20.02 -3.31 -26.30
C LYS A 92 19.84 -4.78 -26.71
N GLY A 93 18.76 -5.07 -27.44
CA GLY A 93 18.37 -6.43 -27.86
C GLY A 93 16.87 -6.67 -27.88
N SER A 94 16.06 -5.83 -27.24
CA SER A 94 14.61 -5.85 -27.42
C SER A 94 14.22 -5.00 -28.63
N SER A 95 14.48 -5.55 -29.83
CA SER A 95 13.82 -5.08 -31.05
C SER A 95 12.32 -5.30 -30.90
N ALA A 96 11.56 -4.22 -31.04
CA ALA A 96 10.11 -4.32 -31.20
C ALA A 96 9.81 -5.18 -32.43
N CYS A 97 9.19 -6.33 -32.24
CA CYS A 97 8.33 -6.92 -33.24
C CYS A 97 6.92 -6.96 -32.66
N ALA A 98 5.97 -6.40 -33.41
CA ALA A 98 4.56 -6.65 -33.21
C ALA A 98 4.30 -8.17 -33.31
N CYS A 99 3.21 -8.63 -32.70
CA CYS A 99 2.70 -10.01 -32.64
C CYS A 99 3.53 -11.07 -31.88
N THR A 100 3.37 -11.11 -30.56
CA THR A 100 3.14 -12.40 -29.88
C THR A 100 2.18 -12.19 -28.71
N SER A 101 1.01 -12.80 -28.83
CA SER A 101 -0.06 -12.82 -27.85
C SER A 101 0.39 -13.53 -26.58
N ILE A 102 0.67 -12.76 -25.53
CA ILE A 102 0.41 -13.15 -24.15
C ILE A 102 -0.37 -12.00 -23.52
N SER A 103 -1.57 -12.32 -23.06
CA SER A 103 -2.61 -11.46 -22.49
C SER A 103 -2.04 -10.27 -21.71
N GLY A 104 -2.34 -9.08 -22.21
CA GLY A 104 -1.62 -7.85 -21.89
C GLY A 104 -2.07 -7.13 -20.64
N THR A 105 -1.08 -6.52 -19.98
CA THR A 105 -1.10 -5.10 -19.60
C THR A 105 0.31 -4.57 -19.88
N ALA A 106 0.44 -3.46 -20.61
CA ALA A 106 1.73 -2.84 -20.90
C ALA A 106 2.24 -2.11 -19.65
N GLN A 107 2.71 -2.84 -18.64
CA GLN A 107 3.31 -2.24 -17.45
C GLN A 107 4.63 -1.54 -17.83
N LEU A 108 4.72 -0.24 -17.53
CA LEU A 108 5.99 0.50 -17.53
C LEU A 108 7.00 -0.24 -16.64
N LYS A 109 8.13 -0.65 -17.22
CA LYS A 109 9.23 -1.29 -16.47
C LYS A 109 9.95 -0.22 -15.66
N VAL A 110 9.73 -0.20 -14.36
CA VAL A 110 10.36 0.74 -13.42
C VAL A 110 11.37 0.00 -12.55
N VAL A 111 12.42 0.71 -12.16
CA VAL A 111 13.55 0.20 -11.37
C VAL A 111 13.22 0.27 -9.88
N GLU A 112 13.44 -0.80 -9.13
CA GLU A 112 13.54 -0.72 -7.65
C GLU A 112 14.83 0.02 -7.27
N GLU A 113 14.84 0.74 -6.14
CA GLU A 113 15.92 1.68 -5.71
C GLU A 113 17.37 1.17 -5.82
N ASN A 114 17.62 -0.14 -5.97
CA ASN A 114 18.95 -0.75 -6.05
C ASN A 114 19.28 -1.48 -7.38
N SER A 115 18.53 -1.27 -8.48
CA SER A 115 18.85 -1.90 -9.77
C SER A 115 19.75 -1.01 -10.63
N GLY A 116 20.97 -1.45 -10.96
CA GLY A 116 21.95 -0.72 -11.78
C GLY A 116 21.60 -0.56 -13.27
N GLN A 117 20.31 -0.51 -13.63
CA GLN A 117 19.79 -0.39 -14.99
C GLN A 117 18.86 0.83 -15.13
N GLU A 118 19.29 1.98 -14.65
CA GLU A 118 18.52 3.23 -14.76
C GLU A 118 18.54 3.79 -16.19
N ASP A 119 17.40 4.30 -16.64
CA ASP A 119 17.32 5.03 -17.90
C ASP A 119 17.75 6.49 -17.70
N GLU A 120 19.03 6.77 -17.94
CA GLU A 120 19.59 8.13 -17.85
C GLU A 120 18.94 9.13 -18.82
N SER A 121 18.26 8.64 -19.87
CA SER A 121 17.56 9.50 -20.83
C SER A 121 16.19 9.98 -20.34
N ASP A 122 15.59 9.31 -19.36
CA ASP A 122 14.32 9.75 -18.77
C ASP A 122 14.59 10.62 -17.53
N VAL A 123 14.35 11.92 -17.68
CA VAL A 123 14.43 12.91 -16.59
C VAL A 123 13.23 12.85 -15.65
N SER A 124 12.28 11.93 -15.87
CA SER A 124 11.07 11.84 -15.07
C SER A 124 11.30 11.08 -13.76
N ALA A 125 10.64 11.54 -12.70
CA ALA A 125 10.49 10.78 -11.45
C ALA A 125 9.06 10.23 -11.36
N TYR A 126 8.91 9.03 -10.81
CA TYR A 126 7.60 8.36 -10.70
C TYR A 126 7.27 8.14 -9.23
N LEU A 127 6.12 8.62 -8.77
CA LEU A 127 5.57 8.29 -7.46
C LEU A 127 4.47 7.25 -7.62
N TYR A 128 4.73 6.07 -7.06
CA TYR A 128 3.77 4.99 -6.92
C TYR A 128 3.05 5.13 -5.59
N ILE A 129 1.73 5.11 -5.60
CA ILE A 129 0.89 5.12 -4.40
C ILE A 129 0.08 3.82 -4.41
N TYR A 130 0.22 3.02 -3.36
CA TYR A 130 -0.42 1.71 -3.21
C TYR A 130 -1.63 1.84 -2.30
N ALA A 131 -2.79 1.46 -2.80
CA ALA A 131 -4.04 1.50 -2.06
C ALA A 131 -4.83 0.19 -2.21
N TYR A 132 -5.62 -0.13 -1.20
CA TYR A 132 -6.51 -1.30 -1.17
C TYR A 132 -7.95 -0.83 -0.97
N ILE A 133 -8.60 -0.41 -2.06
CA ILE A 133 -9.90 0.27 -2.04
C ILE A 133 -11.01 -0.76 -1.83
N LEU A 134 -11.90 -0.50 -0.85
CA LEU A 134 -13.05 -1.36 -0.60
C LEU A 134 -14.10 -1.19 -1.71
N LYS A 135 -14.30 -2.25 -2.51
CA LYS A 135 -15.41 -2.38 -3.46
C LYS A 135 -16.52 -3.21 -2.84
N ARG A 136 -17.75 -2.70 -2.87
CA ARG A 136 -18.95 -3.42 -2.38
C ARG A 136 -19.72 -4.02 -3.54
N ASN A 137 -20.23 -5.24 -3.34
CA ASN A 137 -21.12 -5.95 -4.24
C ASN A 137 -22.28 -6.57 -3.44
N ARG A 138 -23.23 -7.22 -4.14
CA ARG A 138 -24.41 -7.85 -3.50
C ARG A 138 -24.07 -8.98 -2.52
N ARG A 139 -22.85 -9.56 -2.59
CA ARG A 139 -22.37 -10.66 -1.75
C ARG A 139 -21.43 -10.21 -0.62
N GLY A 140 -21.21 -8.89 -0.47
CA GLY A 140 -20.32 -8.31 0.53
C GLY A 140 -19.31 -7.32 -0.05
N GLY A 141 -18.25 -7.03 0.69
CA GLY A 141 -17.14 -6.19 0.24
C GLY A 141 -15.88 -6.99 -0.08
N PHE A 142 -15.07 -6.52 -1.02
CA PHE A 142 -13.69 -6.97 -1.19
C PHE A 142 -12.79 -5.76 -1.39
N ARG A 143 -11.56 -5.82 -0.87
CA ARG A 143 -10.55 -4.80 -1.14
C ARG A 143 -9.82 -5.13 -2.44
N GLU A 144 -9.79 -4.19 -3.35
CA GLU A 144 -9.05 -4.29 -4.61
C GLU A 144 -7.75 -3.50 -4.49
N ARG A 145 -6.65 -4.14 -4.90
CA ARG A 145 -5.36 -3.48 -5.01
C ARG A 145 -5.39 -2.48 -6.17
N THR A 146 -5.14 -1.20 -5.88
CA THR A 146 -5.06 -0.11 -6.84
C THR A 146 -3.68 0.55 -6.72
N THR A 147 -3.03 0.79 -7.85
CA THR A 147 -1.75 1.52 -7.91
C THR A 147 -1.95 2.80 -8.70
N ILE A 148 -1.66 3.94 -8.08
CA ILE A 148 -1.69 5.26 -8.72
C ILE A 148 -0.26 5.66 -9.01
N THR A 149 0.03 5.97 -10.27
CA THR A 149 1.36 6.39 -10.70
C THR A 149 1.32 7.85 -11.14
N LEU A 150 2.02 8.72 -10.40
CA LEU A 150 2.22 10.13 -10.74
C LEU A 150 3.61 10.30 -11.34
N ARG A 151 3.71 10.77 -12.59
CA ARG A 151 4.98 11.06 -13.27
C ARG A 151 5.28 12.55 -13.21
N PHE A 152 6.33 12.90 -12.48
CA PHE A 152 6.89 14.24 -12.37
C PHE A 152 7.90 14.47 -13.49
N ARG A 153 7.68 15.50 -14.31
CA ARG A 153 8.55 15.87 -15.45
C ARG A 153 8.59 17.39 -15.69
N SER A 154 8.19 18.19 -14.70
CA SER A 154 8.11 19.64 -14.84
C SER A 154 9.47 20.32 -15.02
N PHE A 155 10.57 19.62 -14.68
CA PHE A 155 11.94 20.13 -14.75
C PHE A 155 12.80 19.35 -15.74
N ASP A 156 13.87 20.00 -16.22
CA ASP A 156 14.83 19.41 -17.17
C ASP A 156 15.78 18.41 -16.52
N LYS A 157 15.86 18.39 -15.18
CA LYS A 157 16.73 17.50 -14.41
C LYS A 157 15.93 16.48 -13.60
N TYR A 158 16.40 15.25 -13.56
CA TYR A 158 15.79 14.17 -12.78
C TYR A 158 15.73 14.52 -11.30
N GLU A 159 16.79 15.13 -10.77
CA GLU A 159 16.92 15.46 -9.34
C GLU A 159 15.81 16.41 -8.89
N ASP A 160 15.45 17.38 -9.72
CA ASP A 160 14.42 18.36 -9.39
C ASP A 160 13.00 17.76 -9.50
N ASN A 161 12.76 16.90 -10.50
CA ASN A 161 11.53 16.11 -10.57
C ASN A 161 11.39 15.14 -9.38
N ASN A 162 12.49 14.52 -8.96
CA ASN A 162 12.53 13.60 -7.83
C ASN A 162 12.31 14.34 -6.50
N LYS A 163 12.83 15.57 -6.33
CA LYS A 163 12.54 16.41 -5.15
C LYS A 163 11.04 16.66 -4.99
N GLU A 164 10.32 17.00 -6.06
CA GLU A 164 8.87 17.20 -5.98
C GLU A 164 8.14 15.88 -5.69
N ALA A 165 8.53 14.77 -6.33
CA ALA A 165 7.98 13.45 -6.04
C ALA A 165 8.19 13.05 -4.57
N GLN A 166 9.37 13.31 -4.00
CA GLN A 166 9.71 13.01 -2.61
C GLN A 166 8.93 13.87 -1.62
N LYS A 167 8.69 15.15 -1.93
CA LYS A 167 7.80 16.03 -1.16
C LYS A 167 6.38 15.46 -1.09
N TRP A 168 5.84 14.99 -2.22
CA TRP A 168 4.54 14.30 -2.25
C TRP A 168 4.55 13.00 -1.44
N ARG A 169 5.59 12.18 -1.57
CA ARG A 169 5.78 10.96 -0.77
C ARG A 169 5.78 11.27 0.73
N ALA A 170 6.56 12.26 1.16
CA ALA A 170 6.65 12.65 2.57
C ALA A 170 5.29 13.11 3.11
N ALA A 171 4.59 13.95 2.35
CA ALA A 171 3.26 14.43 2.70
C ALA A 171 2.24 13.29 2.87
N ILE A 172 2.20 12.33 1.93
CA ILE A 172 1.33 11.15 2.03
C ILE A 172 1.68 10.34 3.27
N LYS A 173 2.97 10.09 3.54
CA LYS A 173 3.42 9.33 4.70
C LYS A 173 3.04 9.98 6.03
N TYR A 174 3.19 11.29 6.17
CA TYR A 174 2.74 12.03 7.35
C TYR A 174 1.23 11.89 7.57
N LEU A 175 0.42 12.10 6.52
CA LEU A 175 -1.04 12.02 6.63
C LEU A 175 -1.53 10.60 6.93
N VAL A 176 -0.93 9.57 6.31
CA VAL A 176 -1.23 8.16 6.61
C VAL A 176 -0.85 7.80 8.05
N ALA A 177 0.22 8.39 8.58
CA ALA A 177 0.61 8.25 9.98
C ALA A 177 -0.26 9.07 10.97
N GLY A 178 -1.28 9.78 10.47
CA GLY A 178 -2.17 10.64 11.27
C GLY A 178 -1.54 11.97 11.70
N GLU A 179 -0.45 12.39 11.06
CA GLU A 179 0.23 13.65 11.34
C GLU A 179 -0.21 14.75 10.37
N THR A 180 -0.56 15.91 10.91
CA THR A 180 -0.98 17.08 10.12
C THR A 180 0.19 18.04 9.82
N SER A 181 1.28 17.95 10.57
CA SER A 181 2.49 18.77 10.38
C SER A 181 3.42 18.15 9.34
N ILE A 182 3.20 18.46 8.06
CA ILE A 182 3.99 17.92 6.95
C ILE A 182 5.36 18.58 6.87
N LYS A 183 6.42 17.75 6.86
CA LYS A 183 7.81 18.16 6.63
C LYS A 183 8.30 17.70 5.25
N PRO A 184 9.38 18.30 4.69
CA PRO A 184 9.92 17.92 3.38
C PRO A 184 10.42 16.47 3.28
N THR A 185 10.76 15.86 4.42
CA THR A 185 11.26 14.49 4.50
C THR A 185 10.51 13.75 5.59
N TYR A 186 10.14 12.50 5.32
CA TYR A 186 9.46 11.64 6.28
C TYR A 186 10.43 10.64 6.90
N HIS A 187 10.44 10.60 8.24
CA HIS A 187 11.14 9.60 9.01
C HIS A 187 10.12 8.82 9.84
N PRO A 188 10.03 7.48 9.71
CA PRO A 188 9.14 6.68 10.53
C PRO A 188 9.45 6.86 12.02
N LYS A 189 8.42 7.06 12.84
CA LYS A 189 8.56 7.10 14.30
C LYS A 189 9.07 5.78 14.89
N GLU A 190 8.67 4.68 14.27
CA GLU A 190 9.03 3.33 14.70
C GLU A 190 9.81 2.64 13.59
N THR A 191 11.04 2.25 13.90
CA THR A 191 11.97 1.62 12.96
C THR A 191 12.16 0.13 13.21
N ARG A 192 11.66 -0.40 14.35
CA ARG A 192 11.71 -1.83 14.64
C ARG A 192 10.88 -2.61 13.63
N LYS A 193 11.33 -3.83 13.34
CA LYS A 193 10.65 -4.74 12.42
C LYS A 193 9.39 -5.33 13.07
N MET A 194 8.50 -5.88 12.26
CA MET A 194 7.45 -6.80 12.73
C MET A 194 8.04 -8.20 12.93
N LEU A 195 7.62 -8.89 13.98
CA LEU A 195 7.84 -10.34 14.10
C LEU A 195 6.72 -11.07 13.38
N VAL A 196 7.02 -11.86 12.34
CA VAL A 196 6.03 -12.70 11.66
C VAL A 196 6.23 -14.15 12.09
N VAL A 197 5.26 -14.71 12.83
CA VAL A 197 5.26 -16.12 13.23
C VAL A 197 4.33 -16.89 12.30
N LEU A 198 4.88 -17.81 11.51
CA LEU A 198 4.15 -18.54 10.48
C LEU A 198 4.14 -20.03 10.78
N ASN A 199 2.95 -20.64 10.84
CA ASN A 199 2.82 -22.09 10.83
C ASN A 199 2.53 -22.58 9.41
N PRO A 200 3.50 -23.24 8.73
CA PRO A 200 3.38 -23.60 7.32
C PRO A 200 2.32 -24.67 7.07
N LYS A 201 2.02 -25.49 8.08
CA LYS A 201 1.02 -26.57 8.02
C LYS A 201 -0.41 -26.10 8.35
N SER A 202 -0.61 -24.81 8.62
CA SER A 202 -1.96 -24.29 8.89
C SER A 202 -2.90 -24.49 7.71
N GLY A 203 -4.16 -24.81 8.00
CA GLY A 203 -5.19 -24.94 6.97
C GLY A 203 -4.94 -26.13 6.04
N SER A 204 -4.94 -25.85 4.74
CA SER A 204 -4.60 -26.82 3.68
C SER A 204 -3.09 -27.06 3.51
N GLY A 205 -2.26 -26.60 4.45
CA GLY A 205 -0.80 -26.69 4.36
C GLY A 205 -0.15 -25.68 3.40
N LYS A 206 -0.91 -24.66 2.98
CA LYS A 206 -0.49 -23.63 2.01
C LYS A 206 -0.16 -22.28 2.64
N ALA A 207 -0.07 -22.18 3.96
CA ALA A 207 0.12 -20.91 4.66
C ALA A 207 1.41 -20.17 4.23
N ARG A 208 2.50 -20.92 3.98
CA ARG A 208 3.76 -20.33 3.48
C ARG A 208 3.60 -19.73 2.08
N GLU A 209 2.94 -20.44 1.19
CA GLU A 209 2.68 -19.97 -0.18
C GLU A 209 1.76 -18.74 -0.15
N MET A 210 0.67 -18.81 0.61
CA MET A 210 -0.25 -17.69 0.85
C MET A 210 0.46 -16.45 1.39
N PHE A 211 1.37 -16.63 2.35
CA PHE A 211 2.18 -15.54 2.87
C PHE A 211 3.02 -14.90 1.77
N GLN A 212 3.75 -15.70 1.00
CA GLN A 212 4.62 -15.21 -0.07
C GLN A 212 3.84 -14.52 -1.20
N GLN A 213 2.70 -15.06 -1.58
CA GLN A 213 1.91 -14.54 -2.71
C GLN A 213 1.02 -13.35 -2.35
N ARG A 214 0.55 -13.25 -1.10
CA ARG A 214 -0.47 -12.27 -0.72
C ARG A 214 -0.07 -11.33 0.40
N VAL A 215 0.68 -11.80 1.39
CA VAL A 215 1.03 -10.98 2.58
C VAL A 215 2.31 -10.21 2.37
N ALA A 216 3.38 -10.89 1.95
CA ALA A 216 4.68 -10.28 1.73
C ALA A 216 4.62 -9.08 0.74
N PRO A 217 3.87 -9.15 -0.38
CA PRO A 217 3.71 -7.99 -1.27
C PRO A 217 3.04 -6.79 -0.60
N VAL A 218 2.02 -7.02 0.22
CA VAL A 218 1.32 -5.94 0.97
C VAL A 218 2.29 -5.28 1.95
N LEU A 219 3.07 -6.07 2.71
CA LEU A 219 4.06 -5.53 3.64
C LEU A 219 5.16 -4.74 2.91
N ALA A 220 5.59 -5.21 1.73
CA ALA A 220 6.59 -4.52 0.91
C ALA A 220 6.08 -3.18 0.37
N GLU A 221 4.82 -3.11 -0.08
CA GLU A 221 4.16 -1.88 -0.53
C GLU A 221 3.95 -0.89 0.61
N ALA A 222 3.65 -1.39 1.80
CA ALA A 222 3.57 -0.58 3.02
C ALA A 222 4.94 -0.14 3.57
N GLU A 223 6.05 -0.64 2.99
CA GLU A 223 7.42 -0.44 3.47
C GLU A 223 7.61 -0.92 4.92
N ILE A 224 6.91 -2.00 5.30
CA ILE A 224 7.01 -2.62 6.61
C ILE A 224 8.04 -3.74 6.54
N SER A 225 9.17 -3.53 7.21
CA SER A 225 10.18 -4.57 7.41
C SER A 225 9.71 -5.59 8.45
N TYR A 226 10.07 -6.86 8.24
CA TYR A 226 9.68 -7.96 9.12
C TYR A 226 10.76 -9.04 9.21
N ASP A 227 10.78 -9.77 10.33
CA ASP A 227 11.54 -11.00 10.50
C ASP A 227 10.58 -12.19 10.50
N LEU A 228 10.80 -13.16 9.59
CA LEU A 228 9.93 -14.31 9.41
C LEU A 228 10.46 -15.53 10.18
N HIS A 229 9.65 -16.01 11.12
CA HIS A 229 9.91 -17.20 11.91
C HIS A 229 8.90 -18.29 11.59
N ILE A 230 9.39 -19.40 11.01
CA ILE A 230 8.56 -20.54 10.63
C ILE A 230 8.54 -21.55 11.79
N THR A 231 7.35 -21.92 12.25
CA THR A 231 7.19 -22.90 13.32
C THR A 231 7.54 -24.30 12.85
N LYS A 232 8.09 -25.11 13.76
CA LYS A 232 8.66 -26.44 13.44
C LYS A 232 7.87 -27.60 14.03
N LYS A 233 7.27 -27.39 15.21
CA LYS A 233 6.55 -28.38 16.01
C LYS A 233 5.43 -27.68 16.81
N PRO A 234 4.48 -28.42 17.41
CA PRO A 234 3.57 -27.86 18.42
C PRO A 234 4.33 -27.16 19.55
N ASP A 235 3.72 -26.13 20.13
CA ASP A 235 4.26 -25.27 21.19
C ASP A 235 5.53 -24.48 20.82
N TRP A 236 5.99 -24.56 19.57
CA TRP A 236 7.18 -23.82 19.14
C TRP A 236 6.99 -22.32 19.26
N ALA A 237 5.82 -21.79 18.91
CA ALA A 237 5.59 -20.35 18.98
C ALA A 237 5.51 -19.86 20.43
N ARG A 238 4.89 -20.66 21.30
CA ARG A 238 4.83 -20.43 22.75
C ARG A 238 6.24 -20.36 23.35
N GLU A 239 7.05 -21.39 23.11
CA GLU A 239 8.45 -21.45 23.55
C GLU A 239 9.26 -20.27 22.99
N PHE A 240 9.02 -19.89 21.73
CA PHE A 240 9.76 -18.81 21.08
C PHE A 240 9.50 -17.45 21.73
N VAL A 241 8.23 -17.06 21.89
CA VAL A 241 7.88 -15.73 22.44
C VAL A 241 8.14 -15.62 23.95
N ARG A 242 8.04 -16.75 24.68
CA ARG A 242 8.37 -16.78 26.11
C ARG A 242 9.85 -16.49 26.36
N ASN A 243 10.74 -17.08 25.56
CA ASN A 243 12.18 -17.09 25.85
C ASN A 243 13.00 -16.06 25.05
N ARG A 244 12.37 -15.24 24.20
CA ARG A 244 13.06 -14.23 23.37
C ARG A 244 12.80 -12.82 23.89
N ASP A 245 13.71 -11.91 23.56
CA ASP A 245 13.47 -10.49 23.72
C ASP A 245 12.49 -10.02 22.63
N ILE A 246 11.21 -9.95 22.97
CA ILE A 246 10.13 -9.56 22.06
C ILE A 246 10.12 -8.05 21.77
N TYR A 247 10.80 -7.23 22.57
CA TYR A 247 10.83 -5.77 22.42
C TYR A 247 11.76 -5.30 21.28
N LEU A 248 12.53 -6.22 20.69
CA LEU A 248 13.26 -6.00 19.45
C LEU A 248 12.31 -5.72 18.26
N TRP A 249 11.05 -6.14 18.37
CA TRP A 249 10.02 -5.93 17.37
C TRP A 249 8.98 -4.93 17.86
N ARG A 250 8.34 -4.22 16.91
CA ARG A 250 7.23 -3.29 17.21
C ARG A 250 5.88 -3.99 17.36
N GLY A 251 5.81 -5.29 17.16
CA GLY A 251 4.58 -6.06 17.17
C GLY A 251 4.71 -7.43 16.51
N ILE A 252 3.72 -8.28 16.74
CA ILE A 252 3.70 -9.68 16.31
C ILE A 252 2.57 -9.89 15.29
N VAL A 253 2.86 -10.51 14.16
CA VAL A 253 1.88 -10.96 13.17
C VAL A 253 1.89 -12.47 13.12
N VAL A 254 0.77 -13.07 13.46
CA VAL A 254 0.58 -14.52 13.44
C VAL A 254 -0.06 -14.95 12.12
N VAL A 255 0.61 -15.82 11.37
CA VAL A 255 0.14 -16.34 10.08
C VAL A 255 -0.23 -17.82 10.24
N GLY A 256 -1.54 -18.08 10.35
CA GLY A 256 -2.07 -19.42 10.61
C GLY A 256 -3.54 -19.37 11.05
N GLY A 257 -3.97 -20.35 11.84
CA GLY A 257 -5.30 -20.37 12.46
C GLY A 257 -5.30 -19.93 13.92
N ASP A 258 -6.46 -20.07 14.58
CA ASP A 258 -6.65 -19.67 15.98
C ASP A 258 -5.65 -20.37 16.95
N GLY A 259 -5.26 -21.62 16.66
CA GLY A 259 -4.33 -22.38 17.50
C GLY A 259 -2.91 -21.80 17.57
N ILE A 260 -2.38 -21.24 16.48
CA ILE A 260 -1.04 -20.62 16.52
C ILE A 260 -1.07 -19.28 17.25
N PHE A 261 -2.20 -18.55 17.16
CA PHE A 261 -2.42 -17.34 17.92
C PHE A 261 -2.49 -17.66 19.42
N TYR A 262 -3.18 -18.74 19.78
CA TYR A 262 -3.23 -19.27 21.14
C TYR A 262 -1.84 -19.62 21.68
N GLU A 263 -0.98 -20.28 20.92
CA GLU A 263 0.40 -20.56 21.35
C GLU A 263 1.18 -19.27 21.66
N VAL A 264 1.11 -18.27 20.77
CA VAL A 264 1.78 -16.97 20.96
C VAL A 264 1.25 -16.28 22.22
N LEU A 265 -0.08 -16.20 22.38
CA LEU A 265 -0.68 -15.51 23.51
C LEU A 265 -0.31 -16.16 24.85
N ASN A 266 -0.36 -17.49 24.95
CA ASN A 266 0.07 -18.18 26.17
C ASN A 266 1.56 -18.02 26.43
N GLY A 267 2.39 -18.03 25.39
CA GLY A 267 3.82 -17.82 25.55
C GLY A 267 4.13 -16.43 26.11
N LEU A 268 3.34 -15.41 25.77
CA LEU A 268 3.44 -14.07 26.36
C LEU A 268 3.00 -14.06 27.83
N PHE A 269 1.86 -14.71 28.16
CA PHE A 269 1.37 -14.80 29.54
C PHE A 269 2.27 -15.62 30.48
N GLU A 270 3.12 -16.49 29.95
CA GLU A 270 4.09 -17.24 30.73
C GLU A 270 5.37 -16.46 31.07
N ARG A 271 5.51 -15.23 30.57
CA ARG A 271 6.67 -14.40 30.86
C ARG A 271 6.52 -13.71 32.21
N GLU A 272 7.64 -13.39 32.83
CA GLU A 272 7.65 -12.61 34.08
C GLU A 272 7.13 -11.18 33.86
N ASP A 273 7.36 -10.60 32.68
CA ASP A 273 6.99 -9.25 32.27
C ASP A 273 5.71 -9.23 31.41
N TRP A 274 4.80 -10.21 31.58
CA TRP A 274 3.66 -10.38 30.68
C TRP A 274 2.72 -9.17 30.61
N GLN A 275 2.54 -8.42 31.70
CA GLN A 275 1.71 -7.22 31.69
C GLN A 275 2.28 -6.18 30.72
N THR A 276 3.58 -5.87 30.85
CA THR A 276 4.29 -4.96 29.95
C THR A 276 4.24 -5.47 28.51
N ALA A 277 4.43 -6.78 28.31
CA ALA A 277 4.38 -7.38 26.98
C ALA A 277 3.03 -7.18 26.29
N ILE A 278 1.91 -7.33 27.00
CA ILE A 278 0.55 -7.16 26.46
C ILE A 278 0.22 -5.68 26.23
N ASP A 279 0.70 -4.78 27.08
CA ASP A 279 0.45 -3.34 26.94
C ASP A 279 1.26 -2.72 25.80
N GLU A 280 2.49 -3.19 25.56
CA GLU A 280 3.39 -2.60 24.56
C GLU A 280 3.32 -3.27 23.18
N LEU A 281 3.07 -4.57 23.08
CA LEU A 281 3.08 -5.27 21.80
C LEU A 281 1.68 -5.47 21.21
N ALA A 282 1.46 -4.81 20.07
CA ALA A 282 0.33 -5.14 19.22
C ALA A 282 0.48 -6.53 18.57
N ILE A 283 -0.59 -7.32 18.62
CA ILE A 283 -0.65 -8.66 18.00
C ILE A 283 -1.73 -8.67 16.91
N GLY A 284 -1.34 -9.09 15.71
CA GLY A 284 -2.25 -9.27 14.56
C GLY A 284 -2.33 -10.72 14.12
N ILE A 285 -3.45 -11.10 13.50
CA ILE A 285 -3.66 -12.43 12.92
C ILE A 285 -3.95 -12.33 11.42
N ILE A 286 -3.28 -13.16 10.62
CA ILE A 286 -3.57 -13.37 9.21
C ILE A 286 -4.13 -14.78 9.04
N PRO A 287 -5.42 -14.90 8.66
CA PRO A 287 -6.12 -16.17 8.61
C PRO A 287 -5.59 -17.05 7.49
N CYS A 288 -4.86 -18.10 7.87
CA CYS A 288 -4.38 -19.17 6.98
C CYS A 288 -4.72 -20.57 7.54
N GLY A 289 -5.52 -20.65 8.61
CA GLY A 289 -5.93 -21.90 9.24
C GLY A 289 -7.22 -22.49 8.67
N SER A 290 -7.60 -23.68 9.16
CA SER A 290 -8.93 -24.26 8.93
C SER A 290 -9.99 -23.59 9.82
N GLY A 291 -9.62 -23.25 11.06
CA GLY A 291 -10.37 -22.38 11.96
C GLY A 291 -9.74 -20.98 12.00
N ASN A 292 -10.54 -19.97 11.70
CA ASN A 292 -10.16 -18.55 11.69
C ASN A 292 -11.21 -17.70 12.40
N GLY A 293 -11.77 -18.23 13.50
CA GLY A 293 -12.85 -17.59 14.23
C GLY A 293 -12.45 -16.23 14.76
N LEU A 294 -11.23 -16.13 15.33
CA LEU A 294 -10.72 -14.86 15.86
C LEU A 294 -10.56 -13.80 14.77
N ALA A 295 -9.90 -14.15 13.66
CA ALA A 295 -9.70 -13.24 12.54
C ALA A 295 -11.03 -12.74 11.95
N LYS A 296 -12.03 -13.64 11.85
CA LYS A 296 -13.37 -13.30 11.37
C LYS A 296 -14.10 -12.34 12.32
N THR A 297 -14.04 -12.59 13.63
CA THR A 297 -14.66 -11.73 14.64
C THR A 297 -14.03 -10.34 14.64
N ILE A 298 -12.70 -10.26 14.61
CA ILE A 298 -11.98 -8.99 14.50
C ILE A 298 -12.41 -8.27 13.22
N ALA A 299 -12.36 -8.92 12.06
CA ALA A 299 -12.75 -8.29 10.80
C ALA A 299 -14.17 -7.71 10.84
N HIS A 300 -15.13 -8.42 11.46
CA HIS A 300 -16.51 -7.94 11.60
C HIS A 300 -16.64 -6.70 12.50
N LEU A 301 -15.82 -6.58 13.55
CA LEU A 301 -15.83 -5.42 14.45
C LEU A 301 -15.23 -4.15 13.82
N TYR A 302 -14.42 -4.30 12.77
CA TYR A 302 -13.70 -3.21 12.10
C TYR A 302 -14.20 -2.94 10.66
N GLU A 303 -15.36 -3.51 10.26
CA GLU A 303 -16.08 -3.20 9.00
C GLU A 303 -16.84 -1.87 9.05
#